data_AF-A0A9P9Z2C2-F1
#
_entry.id   AF-A0A9P9Z2C2-F1
#
_cell.length_a   1.000
_cell.length_b   1.000
_cell.length_c   1.000
_cell.angle_alpha   90.00
_cell.angle_beta   90.00
_cell.angle_gamma   90.00
#
_symmetry.space_group_name_H-M   'P 1'
#
loop_
_entity.id
_entity.type
_entity.pdbx_description
1 polymer ?
#
loop_
_entity_poly.entity_id
_entity_poly.type
_entity_poly.pdbx_seq_one_letter_code
_entity_poly.pdbx_strand_id
1 'polypeptide(L)'
;MGNIETVLSSSIAAVFFAAFVVAGTMWYGSATTPIELFGPTRYQLDQGYFQQEIYRRVSAGLAENLSLSEAWSKIPEKLAFYDYIGNNPAKGGLFRAGSMDNGDGIAVGWLGHPVFRDKEGRELFVRRMPTFFETFP
;
A
#
# COMPACT_ATOMS: atom_id res chain seq x y z
N MET A 1 48.52 -4.95 8.26
CA MET A 1 47.75 -3.82 8.86
C MET A 1 48.56 -2.52 8.90
N GLY A 2 49.54 -2.30 8.01
CA GLY A 2 50.36 -1.07 8.01
C GLY A 2 49.94 0.02 7.01
N ASN A 3 48.93 -0.25 6.17
CA ASN A 3 48.39 0.70 5.19
C ASN A 3 46.94 1.08 5.56
N ILE A 4 46.66 2.37 5.68
CA ILE A 4 45.33 2.91 6.00
C ILE A 4 44.30 2.60 4.90
N GLU A 5 44.72 2.45 3.64
CA GLU A 5 43.82 2.10 2.54
C GLU A 5 43.20 0.71 2.72
N THR A 6 43.85 -0.20 3.44
CA THR A 6 43.25 -1.50 3.79
C THR A 6 42.00 -1.30 4.64
N VAL A 7 42.05 -0.38 5.61
CA VAL A 7 40.89 -0.04 6.46
C VAL A 7 39.80 0.64 5.63
N LEU A 8 40.17 1.57 4.75
CA LEU A 8 39.24 2.24 3.86
C LEU A 8 38.49 1.24 2.96
N SER A 9 39.22 0.34 2.30
CA SER A 9 38.64 -0.68 1.42
C SER A 9 37.66 -1.59 2.17
N SER A 10 38.06 -2.12 3.34
CA SER A 10 37.16 -2.96 4.15
C SER A 10 35.96 -2.18 4.70
N SER A 11 36.12 -0.88 4.99
CA SER A 11 35.03 -0.05 5.51
C SER A 11 34.00 0.27 4.44
N ILE A 12 34.44 0.62 3.22
CA ILE A 12 33.55 0.76 2.07
C ILE A 12 32.78 -0.53 1.85
N ALA A 13 33.44 -1.68 2.02
CA ALA A 13 32.80 -2.98 1.89
C ALA A 13 31.65 -3.18 2.90
N ALA A 14 31.92 -2.91 4.17
CA ALA A 14 30.93 -3.01 5.23
C ALA A 14 29.76 -2.01 5.05
N VAL A 15 30.05 -0.78 4.60
CA VAL A 15 29.04 0.26 4.40
C VAL A 15 28.11 -0.08 3.24
N PHE A 16 28.62 -0.56 2.09
CA PHE A 16 27.73 -0.97 0.99
C PHE A 16 26.83 -2.12 1.44
N PHE A 17 27.38 -3.08 2.20
CA PHE A 17 26.62 -4.21 2.68
C PHE A 17 25.46 -3.77 3.56
N ALA A 18 25.72 -2.88 4.52
CA ALA A 18 24.68 -2.30 5.36
C ALA A 18 23.64 -1.53 4.53
N ALA A 19 24.06 -0.76 3.52
CA ALA A 19 23.17 -0.02 2.64
C ALA A 19 22.19 -0.94 1.87
N PHE A 20 22.65 -2.09 1.36
CA PHE A 20 21.78 -3.06 0.69
C PHE A 20 20.79 -3.72 1.64
N VAL A 21 21.22 -4.03 2.87
CA VAL A 21 20.32 -4.61 3.88
C VAL A 21 19.17 -3.65 4.18
N VAL A 22 19.46 -2.36 4.44
CA VAL A 22 18.41 -1.38 4.76
C VAL A 22 17.52 -1.05 3.55
N ALA A 23 18.07 -1.06 2.33
CA ALA A 23 17.28 -0.89 1.11
C ALA A 23 16.28 -2.05 0.94
N GLY A 24 16.73 -3.29 1.16
CA GLY A 24 15.88 -4.47 1.12
C GLY A 24 14.78 -4.43 2.20
N THR A 25 15.13 -4.20 3.46
CA THR A 25 14.14 -4.20 4.55
C THR A 25 13.12 -3.08 4.42
N MET A 26 13.51 -1.92 3.89
CA MET A 26 12.57 -0.83 3.58
C MET A 26 11.59 -1.21 2.48
N TRP A 27 12.07 -1.84 1.40
CA TRP A 27 11.22 -2.17 0.25
C TRP A 27 10.26 -3.34 0.50
N TYR A 28 10.74 -4.39 1.19
CA TYR A 28 9.94 -5.58 1.49
C TYR A 28 9.10 -5.44 2.77
N GLY A 29 9.49 -4.54 3.67
CA GLY A 29 8.87 -4.38 4.98
C GLY A 29 9.51 -5.30 6.04
N SER A 30 9.63 -4.76 7.25
CA SER A 30 10.15 -5.44 8.43
C SER A 30 9.59 -4.79 9.70
N ALA A 31 9.86 -5.39 10.87
CA ALA A 31 9.46 -4.79 12.15
C ALA A 31 10.07 -3.39 12.39
N THR A 32 11.20 -3.06 11.74
CA THR A 32 11.86 -1.76 11.89
C THR A 32 11.43 -0.73 10.84
N THR A 33 10.56 -1.10 9.89
CA THR A 33 10.05 -0.21 8.83
C THR A 33 8.52 -0.25 8.81
N PRO A 34 7.85 0.23 9.88
CA PRO A 34 6.40 0.13 10.02
C PRO A 34 5.66 1.03 9.02
N ILE A 35 4.54 0.51 8.49
CA ILE A 35 3.74 1.21 7.47
C ILE A 35 3.08 2.50 7.96
N GLU A 36 2.94 2.67 9.28
CA GLU A 36 2.40 3.90 9.86
C GLU A 36 3.40 5.07 9.80
N LEU A 37 4.69 4.77 9.62
CA LEU A 37 5.75 5.77 9.49
C LEU A 37 6.24 5.89 8.04
N PHE A 38 6.25 4.79 7.28
CA PHE A 38 6.84 4.75 5.93
C PHE A 38 5.83 4.50 4.80
N GLY A 39 4.55 4.30 5.12
CA GLY A 39 3.54 3.90 4.14
C GLY A 39 3.52 2.39 3.84
N PRO A 40 2.50 1.91 3.11
CA PRO A 40 2.39 0.49 2.75
C PRO A 40 3.42 0.09 1.69
N THR A 41 3.62 -1.22 1.51
CA THR A 41 4.50 -1.74 0.45
C THR A 41 3.71 -2.12 -0.80
N ARG A 42 4.37 -2.17 -1.95
CA ARG A 42 3.73 -2.63 -3.21
C ARG A 42 3.12 -4.03 -3.09
N TYR A 43 3.74 -4.90 -2.31
CA TYR A 43 3.36 -6.30 -2.16
C TYR A 43 2.00 -6.45 -1.49
N GLN A 44 1.66 -5.54 -0.57
CA GLN A 44 0.35 -5.50 0.08
C GLN A 44 -0.76 -5.19 -0.93
N LEU A 45 -0.52 -4.29 -1.89
CA LEU A 45 -1.48 -4.01 -2.97
C LEU A 45 -1.55 -5.18 -3.96
N ASP A 46 -0.40 -5.68 -4.42
CA ASP A 46 -0.34 -6.75 -5.44
C ASP A 46 -1.10 -8.01 -5.00
N GLN A 47 -1.09 -8.31 -3.70
CA GLN A 47 -1.73 -9.48 -3.11
C GLN A 47 -3.12 -9.17 -2.54
N GLY A 48 -3.60 -7.93 -2.60
CA GLY A 48 -4.90 -7.53 -2.04
C GLY A 48 -4.99 -7.69 -0.52
N TYR A 49 -3.90 -7.45 0.21
CA TYR A 49 -3.79 -7.67 1.65
C TYR A 49 -4.85 -6.91 2.45
N PHE A 50 -4.96 -5.59 2.23
CA PHE A 50 -5.96 -4.76 2.94
C PHE A 50 -7.38 -5.04 2.44
N GLN A 51 -7.56 -5.22 1.13
CA GLN A 51 -8.83 -5.63 0.55
C GLN A 51 -9.38 -6.89 1.22
N GLN A 52 -8.55 -7.92 1.41
CA GLN A 52 -8.95 -9.17 2.05
C GLN A 52 -9.40 -8.96 3.50
N GLU A 53 -8.67 -8.15 4.28
CA GLU A 53 -9.04 -7.84 5.66
C GLU A 53 -10.35 -7.03 5.74
N ILE A 54 -10.55 -6.09 4.81
CA ILE A 54 -11.80 -5.32 4.68
C ILE A 54 -12.96 -6.28 4.41
N TYR A 55 -12.86 -7.14 3.40
CA TYR A 55 -13.90 -8.12 3.10
C TYR A 55 -14.16 -9.07 4.27
N ARG A 56 -13.12 -9.52 4.98
CA ARG A 56 -13.29 -10.35 6.18
C ARG A 56 -14.13 -9.65 7.24
N ARG A 57 -13.87 -8.37 7.51
CA ARG A 57 -14.63 -7.57 8.49
C ARG A 57 -16.08 -7.34 8.06
N VAL A 58 -16.29 -7.00 6.80
CA VAL A 58 -17.65 -6.80 6.25
C VAL A 58 -18.43 -8.11 6.31
N SER A 59 -17.86 -9.23 5.87
CA SER A 59 -18.50 -10.55 5.93
C SER A 59 -18.83 -10.97 7.36
N ALA A 60 -17.96 -10.69 8.34
CA ALA A 60 -18.27 -10.94 9.74
C ALA A 60 -19.47 -10.11 10.23
N GLY A 61 -19.52 -8.82 9.87
CA GLY A 61 -20.66 -7.96 10.19
C GLY A 61 -21.97 -8.43 9.56
N LEU A 62 -21.93 -8.89 8.31
CA LEU A 62 -23.09 -9.48 7.64
C LEU A 62 -23.55 -10.77 8.32
N ALA A 63 -22.62 -11.61 8.78
CA ALA A 63 -22.94 -12.82 9.55
C ALA A 63 -23.59 -12.52 10.91
N GLU A 64 -23.34 -11.33 11.46
CA GLU A 64 -23.99 -10.79 12.66
C GLU A 64 -25.35 -10.12 12.35
N ASN A 65 -25.89 -10.29 11.14
CA ASN A 65 -27.14 -9.69 10.66
C ASN A 65 -27.13 -8.15 10.56
N LEU A 66 -25.95 -7.53 10.42
CA LEU A 66 -25.88 -6.13 10.04
C LEU A 66 -26.34 -5.95 8.58
N SER A 67 -26.97 -4.83 8.28
CA SER A 67 -27.17 -4.42 6.90
C SER A 67 -25.83 -4.13 6.21
N LEU A 68 -25.81 -4.15 4.88
CA LEU A 68 -24.62 -3.83 4.10
C LEU A 68 -24.05 -2.45 4.45
N SER A 69 -24.94 -1.45 4.63
CA SER A 69 -24.55 -0.09 5.00
C SER A 69 -23.87 -0.04 6.38
N GLU A 70 -24.42 -0.76 7.36
CA GLU A 70 -23.86 -0.83 8.71
C GLU A 70 -22.54 -1.60 8.75
N ALA A 71 -22.40 -2.66 7.96
CA ALA A 71 -21.16 -3.42 7.88
C ALA A 71 -20.02 -2.57 7.29
N TRP A 72 -20.30 -1.81 6.22
CA TRP A 72 -19.32 -0.90 5.61
C TRP A 72 -19.01 0.33 6.46
N SER A 73 -19.99 0.88 7.18
CA SER A 73 -19.76 2.05 8.06
C SER A 73 -18.87 1.73 9.26
N LYS A 74 -18.73 0.45 9.63
CA LYS A 74 -17.79 -0.02 10.65
C LYS A 74 -16.34 -0.15 10.15
N ILE A 75 -16.07 0.02 8.86
CA ILE A 75 -14.71 -0.02 8.32
C ILE A 75 -14.00 1.30 8.63
N PRO A 76 -12.84 1.28 9.30
CA PRO A 76 -12.09 2.51 9.56
C PRO A 76 -11.58 3.14 8.26
N GLU A 77 -11.72 4.46 8.13
CA GLU A 77 -11.23 5.19 6.94
C GLU A 77 -9.73 4.98 6.71
N LYS A 78 -8.93 4.89 7.79
CA LYS A 78 -7.49 4.57 7.70
C LYS A 78 -7.24 3.23 6.99
N LEU A 79 -8.05 2.21 7.28
CA LEU A 79 -7.92 0.90 6.65
C LEU A 79 -8.33 0.95 5.18
N ALA A 80 -9.43 1.64 4.87
CA ALA A 80 -9.85 1.88 3.48
C ALA A 80 -8.78 2.64 2.68
N PHE A 81 -8.12 3.62 3.31
CA PHE A 81 -7.07 4.41 2.68
C PHE A 81 -5.80 3.59 2.40
N TYR A 82 -5.46 2.61 3.23
CA TYR A 82 -4.36 1.68 2.89
C TYR A 82 -4.66 0.80 1.66
N ASP A 83 -5.93 0.57 1.33
CA ASP A 83 -6.35 -0.21 0.16
C ASP A 83 -6.49 0.61 -1.14
N TYR A 84 -5.89 1.80 -1.17
CA TYR A 84 -5.88 2.71 -2.32
C TYR A 84 -4.52 2.70 -3.05
N ILE A 85 -4.56 2.60 -4.40
CA ILE A 85 -3.36 2.48 -5.24
C ILE A 85 -2.46 3.72 -5.22
N GLY A 86 -2.97 4.92 -4.93
CA GLY A 86 -2.14 6.11 -4.81
C GLY A 86 -1.14 6.04 -3.66
N ASN A 87 -1.42 5.21 -2.65
CA ASN A 87 -0.50 4.93 -1.54
C ASN A 87 0.55 3.86 -1.85
N ASN A 88 0.55 3.27 -3.04
CA ASN A 88 1.56 2.30 -3.44
C ASN A 88 2.88 3.00 -3.84
N PRO A 89 4.00 2.71 -3.16
CA PRO A 89 5.29 3.36 -3.45
C PRO A 89 5.84 3.04 -4.85
N ALA A 90 5.28 2.04 -5.55
CA ALA A 90 5.64 1.67 -6.91
C ALA A 90 4.85 2.42 -8.01
N LYS A 91 4.17 3.53 -7.68
CA LYS A 91 3.42 4.37 -8.64
C LYS A 91 4.02 5.77 -8.87
N GLY A 92 5.20 6.04 -8.29
CA GLY A 92 5.93 7.29 -8.48
C GLY A 92 6.53 7.45 -9.89
N GLY A 93 7.34 8.49 -10.05
CA GLY A 93 8.16 8.70 -11.24
C GLY A 93 9.44 9.45 -10.88
N LEU A 94 10.56 9.15 -11.54
CA LEU A 94 11.89 9.64 -11.15
C LEU A 94 11.97 11.17 -10.99
N PHE A 95 11.24 11.91 -11.83
CA PHE A 95 11.23 13.38 -11.83
C PHE A 95 9.91 13.99 -11.30
N ARG A 96 9.03 13.19 -10.70
CA ARG A 96 7.85 13.68 -9.99
C ARG A 96 8.27 13.99 -8.56
N ALA A 97 8.78 15.20 -8.34
CA ALA A 97 9.32 15.63 -7.06
C ALA A 97 8.23 16.16 -6.11
N GLY A 98 8.49 16.09 -4.80
CA GLY A 98 7.62 16.61 -3.74
C GLY A 98 6.88 15.52 -2.97
N SER A 99 5.92 15.94 -2.14
CA SER A 99 5.07 15.04 -1.37
C SER A 99 4.04 14.34 -2.26
N MET A 100 3.45 13.24 -1.76
CA MET A 100 2.32 12.59 -2.41
C MET A 100 1.12 13.54 -2.55
N ASP A 101 0.90 14.40 -1.55
CA ASP A 101 -0.16 15.42 -1.57
C ASP A 101 -0.08 16.38 -2.77
N ASN A 102 1.11 16.63 -3.33
CA ASN A 102 1.28 17.45 -4.53
C ASN A 102 0.81 16.72 -5.81
N GLY A 103 0.70 15.39 -5.76
CA GLY A 103 0.27 14.54 -6.85
C GLY A 103 -1.25 14.43 -6.91
N ASP A 104 -1.85 13.73 -5.95
CA ASP A 104 -3.30 13.42 -5.93
C ASP A 104 -4.11 14.29 -4.95
N GLY A 105 -3.44 15.15 -4.17
CA GLY A 105 -4.08 16.08 -3.25
C GLY A 105 -4.11 15.60 -1.80
N ILE A 106 -4.74 16.40 -0.93
CA ILE A 106 -4.90 16.06 0.49
C ILE A 106 -6.20 15.26 0.64
N ALA A 107 -6.09 14.05 1.21
CA ALA A 107 -7.26 13.23 1.52
C ALA A 107 -8.18 13.93 2.55
N VAL A 108 -9.47 14.09 2.19
CA VAL A 108 -10.46 14.80 3.02
C VAL A 108 -11.38 13.84 3.79
N GLY A 109 -11.78 12.74 3.16
CA GLY A 109 -12.69 11.75 3.76
C GLY A 109 -13.03 10.63 2.79
N TRP A 110 -13.56 9.52 3.32
CA TRP A 110 -13.93 8.38 2.50
C TRP A 110 -15.39 8.47 2.04
N LEU A 111 -15.62 8.28 0.73
CA LEU A 111 -16.97 8.34 0.14
C LEU A 111 -17.76 7.02 0.27
N GLY A 112 -17.22 6.04 1.00
CA GLY A 112 -17.82 4.72 1.15
C GLY A 112 -17.41 3.72 0.06
N HIS A 113 -17.95 2.51 0.16
CA HIS A 113 -17.67 1.42 -0.78
C HIS A 113 -18.72 1.40 -1.92
N PRO A 114 -18.29 1.56 -3.19
CA PRO A 114 -19.21 1.48 -4.32
C PRO A 114 -19.60 0.01 -4.59
N VAL A 115 -20.89 -0.23 -4.85
CA VAL A 115 -21.41 -1.53 -5.29
C VAL A 115 -22.05 -1.34 -6.66
N PHE A 116 -21.50 -2.01 -7.67
CA PHE A 116 -22.00 -1.94 -9.03
C PHE A 116 -22.96 -3.09 -9.29
N ARG A 117 -24.08 -2.81 -9.96
CA ARG A 117 -25.07 -3.83 -10.33
C ARG A 117 -25.49 -3.65 -11.78
N ASP A 118 -25.75 -4.76 -12.47
CA ASP A 118 -26.39 -4.72 -13.78
C ASP A 118 -27.91 -4.56 -13.68
N LYS A 119 -28.59 -4.57 -14.84
CA LYS A 119 -30.05 -4.44 -14.93
C LYS A 119 -30.81 -5.62 -14.30
N GLU A 120 -30.15 -6.77 -14.14
CA GLU A 120 -30.68 -7.94 -13.45
C GLU A 120 -30.40 -7.92 -11.93
N GLY A 121 -29.66 -6.92 -11.43
CA GLY A 121 -29.30 -6.78 -10.03
C GLY A 121 -28.10 -7.61 -9.59
N ARG A 122 -27.36 -8.23 -10.52
CA ARG A 122 -26.14 -8.99 -10.21
C ARG A 122 -25.00 -8.03 -9.90
N GLU A 123 -24.23 -8.34 -8.86
CA GLU A 123 -23.07 -7.54 -8.48
C GLU A 123 -21.93 -7.69 -9.50
N LEU A 124 -21.31 -6.56 -9.84
CA LEU A 124 -20.19 -6.47 -10.77
C LEU A 124 -18.94 -5.95 -10.04
N PHE A 125 -17.78 -6.41 -10.50
CA PHE A 125 -16.49 -6.04 -9.93
C PHE A 125 -15.61 -5.35 -10.96
N VAL A 126 -15.05 -4.20 -10.58
CA VAL A 126 -14.06 -3.49 -11.40
C VAL A 126 -12.71 -4.18 -11.22
N ARG A 127 -12.06 -4.53 -12.33
CA ARG A 127 -10.70 -5.06 -12.29
C ARG A 127 -9.75 -3.96 -11.83
N ARG A 128 -9.02 -4.19 -10.72
CA ARG A 128 -8.01 -3.22 -10.24
C ARG A 128 -6.85 -3.08 -11.22
N MET A 129 -6.33 -1.85 -11.34
CA MET A 129 -5.11 -1.56 -12.09
C MET A 129 -3.91 -2.29 -11.47
N PRO A 130 -3.18 -3.12 -12.23
CA PRO A 130 -1.92 -3.70 -11.77
C PRO A 130 -0.79 -2.66 -11.73
N THR A 131 0.19 -2.87 -10.86
CA THR A 131 1.27 -1.91 -10.57
C THR A 131 2.04 -1.43 -11.80
N PHE A 132 2.28 -2.28 -12.80
CA PHE A 132 3.05 -1.92 -13.99
C PHE A 132 2.35 -0.96 -14.95
N PHE A 133 1.03 -0.82 -14.87
CA PHE A 133 0.26 -0.05 -15.84
C PHE A 133 0.21 1.43 -15.43
N GLU A 134 0.57 2.31 -16.36
CA GLU A 134 0.32 3.76 -16.23
C GLU A 134 -1.14 4.11 -16.55
N THR A 135 -1.74 3.39 -17.50
CA THR A 135 -3.17 3.47 -17.87
C THR A 135 -3.78 2.08 -17.90
N PHE A 136 -5.05 1.95 -17.53
CA PHE A 136 -5.73 0.66 -17.43
C PHE A 136 -7.23 0.82 -17.78
N PRO A 137 -7.80 -0.06 -18.61
CA PRO A 137 -9.21 0.00 -19.02
C PRO A 137 -10.19 -0.48 -17.93
#